data_AF-A0A928SV81-F1
#
_entry.id   AF-A0A928SV81-F1
#
_cell.length_a   1.000
_cell.length_b   1.000
_cell.length_c   1.000
_cell.angle_alpha   90.00
_cell.angle_beta   90.00
_cell.angle_gamma   90.00
#
_symmetry.space_group_name_H-M   'P 1'
#
loop_
_entity.id
_entity.type
_entity.pdbx_description
1 polymer ?
#
loop_
_entity_poly.entity_id
_entity_poly.type
_entity_poly.pdbx_seq_one_letter_code
_entity_poly.pdbx_strand_id
1 'polypeptide(L)'
;MPNDLGGASGMAGESGDPGGAAGAPPADPPEEPPPGGEPPPTEDPTPAEEPPPANAPSGCPTNGPPPGPFVPRFDVATLQCNPTGQCSGAEDKCLCLPDFSALAALPGHFLAVSSDKNKSVTWGSGNLQAVYIDDMNTDWKLGGVARADAALAKAKKGFPCGVPKWFLVNEISPSMWKSLPEYRKFVIDFAKTMKQKYGKATVVAAPFQTVAANGESWTELAKYAFIGIESYLSGKEIKDSGFSLAWCQSQYAASLNSYMARGVPKSRLFLFEHFGNTGTVMDNGIAIKWGRQAVSAADWHKAIQVRSKAANAVGFAGFVSYDWGANGLHAPQADRLAFMKTYRGQKLP
;
A
#
# COMPACT_ATOMS: atom_id res chain seq x y z
N MET A 1 -56.10 -6.98 3.13
CA MET A 1 -57.01 -6.23 4.04
C MET A 1 -58.02 -7.21 4.61
N PRO A 2 -58.51 -7.00 5.85
CA PRO A 2 -57.94 -6.19 6.93
C PRO A 2 -56.79 -7.01 7.59
N ASN A 3 -56.53 -7.23 8.89
CA ASN A 3 -56.94 -6.73 10.24
C ASN A 3 -55.82 -7.19 11.24
N ASP A 4 -55.78 -6.87 12.54
CA ASP A 4 -55.70 -5.58 13.27
C ASP A 4 -55.29 -5.87 14.74
N LEU A 5 -55.01 -4.83 15.56
CA LEU A 5 -54.81 -4.80 17.02
C LEU A 5 -53.48 -5.38 17.60
N GLY A 6 -52.85 -4.80 18.62
CA GLY A 6 -53.07 -3.49 19.28
C GLY A 6 -52.30 -3.29 20.63
N GLY A 7 -52.07 -2.03 21.04
CA GLY A 7 -51.53 -1.60 22.37
C GLY A 7 -50.01 -1.31 22.43
N ALA A 8 -49.44 -0.18 22.88
CA ALA A 8 -49.87 1.01 23.66
C ALA A 8 -50.21 0.74 25.14
N SER A 9 -49.81 1.50 26.18
CA SER A 9 -49.12 2.83 26.35
C SER A 9 -48.08 2.72 27.51
N GLY A 10 -47.20 3.65 27.93
CA GLY A 10 -47.20 5.13 28.06
C GLY A 10 -47.51 5.56 29.52
N MET A 11 -46.58 6.16 30.28
CA MET A 11 -46.51 7.59 30.76
C MET A 11 -45.53 7.67 31.98
N ALA A 12 -45.18 8.82 32.61
CA ALA A 12 -44.79 10.18 32.19
C ALA A 12 -44.46 11.06 33.44
N GLY A 13 -43.65 12.13 33.31
CA GLY A 13 -43.47 13.22 34.31
C GLY A 13 -42.48 12.95 35.46
N GLU A 14 -41.97 13.96 36.21
CA GLU A 14 -41.86 15.40 35.91
C GLU A 14 -40.73 16.07 36.76
N SER A 15 -40.66 17.42 36.77
CA SER A 15 -39.48 18.23 37.15
C SER A 15 -39.15 18.40 38.66
N GLY A 16 -37.87 18.67 38.98
CA GLY A 16 -37.44 19.18 40.30
C GLY A 16 -35.91 19.27 40.52
N ASP A 17 -35.39 20.49 40.72
CA ASP A 17 -34.02 20.87 41.18
C ASP A 17 -34.24 21.83 42.39
N PRO A 18 -33.32 22.08 43.38
CA PRO A 18 -31.86 22.06 43.22
C PRO A 18 -30.97 21.56 44.38
N GLY A 19 -29.69 21.38 44.07
CA GLY A 19 -28.58 21.80 44.94
C GLY A 19 -27.98 20.78 45.91
N GLY A 20 -26.71 20.41 45.68
CA GLY A 20 -25.90 19.64 46.64
C GLY A 20 -24.44 19.52 46.19
N ALA A 21 -23.51 20.14 46.91
CA ALA A 21 -22.07 20.05 46.62
C ALA A 21 -21.42 18.93 47.44
N ALA A 22 -20.75 17.97 46.79
CA ALA A 22 -20.00 16.91 47.47
C ALA A 22 -18.80 16.42 46.64
N GLY A 23 -17.64 16.32 47.30
CA GLY A 23 -16.50 15.45 46.98
C GLY A 23 -16.03 15.32 45.53
N ALA A 24 -14.90 15.96 45.20
CA ALA A 24 -14.04 15.42 44.15
C ALA A 24 -13.46 14.06 44.60
N PRO A 25 -13.36 13.05 43.72
CA PRO A 25 -12.70 11.78 44.07
C PRO A 25 -11.19 12.01 44.33
N PRO A 26 -10.54 11.15 45.14
CA PRO A 26 -9.09 11.20 45.31
C PRO A 26 -8.39 10.92 43.97
N ALA A 27 -7.25 11.57 43.74
CA ALA A 27 -6.45 11.32 42.55
C ALA A 27 -5.78 9.93 42.63
N ASP A 28 -5.76 9.23 41.50
CA ASP A 28 -5.02 7.97 41.36
C ASP A 28 -3.51 8.17 41.61
N PRO A 29 -2.81 7.17 42.18
CA PRO A 29 -1.36 7.21 42.29
C PRO A 29 -0.71 7.22 40.88
N PRO A 30 0.48 7.82 40.72
CA PRO A 30 1.14 7.88 39.41
C PRO A 30 1.48 6.47 38.92
N GLU A 31 1.17 6.19 37.64
CA GLU A 31 1.59 4.95 36.97
C GLU A 31 3.12 4.83 36.98
N GLU A 32 3.64 3.65 37.33
CA GLU A 32 5.04 3.33 37.08
C GLU A 32 5.30 3.30 35.57
N PRO A 33 6.42 3.87 35.08
CA PRO A 33 6.75 3.80 33.66
C PRO A 33 6.96 2.33 33.26
N PRO A 34 6.38 1.86 32.13
CA PRO A 34 6.50 0.47 31.73
C PRO A 34 7.96 0.09 31.51
N PRO A 35 8.38 -1.15 31.87
CA PRO A 35 9.76 -1.59 31.74
C PRO A 35 10.20 -1.46 30.28
N GLY A 36 11.37 -0.85 30.06
CA GLY A 36 11.85 -0.49 28.73
C GLY A 36 11.96 -1.71 27.82
N GLY A 37 11.08 -1.77 26.82
CA GLY A 37 11.16 -2.78 25.78
C GLY A 37 12.47 -2.67 25.01
N GLU A 38 13.08 -3.81 24.68
CA GLU A 38 14.31 -3.85 23.88
C GLU A 38 14.12 -3.09 22.56
N PRO A 39 15.12 -2.31 22.11
CA PRO A 39 15.06 -1.68 20.79
C PRO A 39 14.92 -2.79 19.72
N PRO A 40 14.01 -2.64 18.74
CA PRO A 40 13.82 -3.67 17.73
C PRO A 40 15.11 -3.88 16.94
N PRO A 41 15.45 -5.13 16.55
CA PRO A 41 16.67 -5.42 15.83
C PRO A 41 16.71 -4.62 14.53
N THR A 42 17.69 -3.74 14.42
CA THR A 42 17.94 -2.93 13.23
C THR A 42 18.42 -3.85 12.11
N GLU A 43 17.51 -4.26 11.22
CA GLU A 43 17.90 -4.93 9.96
C GLU A 43 18.78 -3.96 9.16
N ASP A 44 20.06 -4.33 9.02
CA ASP A 44 21.12 -3.47 8.48
C ASP A 44 20.74 -2.79 7.16
N PRO A 45 21.06 -1.49 6.96
CA PRO A 45 20.88 -0.78 5.69
C PRO A 45 21.93 -1.20 4.63
N THR A 46 22.10 -2.52 4.47
CA THR A 46 22.85 -3.15 3.37
C THR A 46 22.36 -2.60 2.02
N PRO A 47 23.28 -2.33 1.06
CA PRO A 47 22.97 -1.64 -0.19
C PRO A 47 21.68 -2.13 -0.85
N ALA A 48 20.80 -1.18 -1.18
CA ALA A 48 19.43 -1.49 -1.60
C ALA A 48 19.30 -1.97 -3.06
N GLU A 49 20.39 -1.90 -3.83
CA GLU A 49 20.62 -2.64 -5.07
C GLU A 49 22.06 -3.17 -5.10
N GLU A 50 22.28 -4.36 -5.67
CA GLU A 50 23.61 -4.88 -5.98
C GLU A 50 24.18 -4.13 -7.21
N PRO A 51 25.51 -3.89 -7.30
CA PRO A 51 26.11 -3.32 -8.50
C PRO A 51 25.94 -4.29 -9.70
N PRO A 52 25.98 -3.79 -10.96
CA PRO A 52 25.84 -4.65 -12.13
C PRO A 52 26.90 -5.77 -12.14
N PRO A 53 26.54 -7.00 -12.55
CA PRO A 53 27.49 -8.10 -12.63
C PRO A 53 28.62 -7.81 -13.63
N ALA A 54 29.79 -8.44 -13.47
CA ALA A 54 30.96 -8.20 -14.33
C ALA A 54 30.71 -8.45 -15.84
N ASN A 55 29.70 -9.26 -16.18
CA ASN A 55 29.25 -9.54 -17.55
C ASN A 55 27.91 -8.85 -17.89
N ALA A 56 27.59 -7.71 -17.26
CA ALA A 56 26.37 -6.96 -17.52
C ALA A 56 26.32 -6.43 -18.98
N PRO A 57 25.13 -6.35 -19.61
CA PRO A 57 24.97 -5.72 -20.91
C PRO A 57 25.48 -4.27 -20.96
N SER A 58 25.98 -3.83 -22.11
CA SER A 58 26.55 -2.49 -22.31
C SER A 58 25.57 -1.32 -22.14
N GLY A 59 24.27 -1.58 -21.97
CA GLY A 59 23.26 -0.59 -21.63
C GLY A 59 23.06 -0.35 -20.12
N CYS A 60 23.75 -1.09 -19.26
CA CYS A 60 23.61 -0.95 -17.80
C CYS A 60 24.33 0.31 -17.29
N PRO A 61 23.77 1.07 -16.32
CA PRO A 61 24.40 2.29 -15.84
C PRO A 61 25.69 1.98 -15.06
N THR A 62 26.79 2.60 -15.46
CA THR A 62 28.13 2.38 -14.89
C THR A 62 28.37 3.10 -13.57
N ASN A 63 27.57 4.12 -13.25
CA ASN A 63 27.73 4.98 -12.06
C ASN A 63 27.37 4.28 -10.74
N GLY A 64 26.84 3.05 -10.79
CA GLY A 64 26.26 2.36 -9.64
C GLY A 64 24.92 2.94 -9.18
N PRO A 65 24.26 2.28 -8.20
CA PRO A 65 23.04 2.80 -7.60
C PRO A 65 23.31 4.15 -6.90
N PRO A 66 22.36 5.11 -6.91
CA PRO A 66 22.51 6.37 -6.19
C PRO A 66 22.76 6.16 -4.68
N PRO A 67 23.45 7.10 -4.01
CA PRO A 67 23.64 7.05 -2.56
C PRO A 67 22.30 7.26 -1.83
N GLY A 68 22.17 6.60 -0.67
CA GLY A 68 21.02 6.77 0.21
C GLY A 68 21.11 8.03 1.11
N PRO A 69 20.21 8.17 2.11
CA PRO A 69 19.24 7.18 2.56
C PRO A 69 18.04 7.00 1.62
N PHE A 70 17.40 5.83 1.70
CA PHE A 70 16.14 5.54 1.01
C PHE A 70 15.03 5.31 2.02
N VAL A 71 13.86 5.93 1.80
CA VAL A 71 12.65 5.67 2.60
C VAL A 71 11.89 4.45 2.07
N PRO A 72 11.13 3.70 2.90
CA PRO A 72 10.33 2.54 2.47
C PRO A 72 9.06 2.90 1.65
N ARG A 73 9.19 3.83 0.69
CA ARG A 73 8.15 4.24 -0.25
C ARG A 73 8.34 3.54 -1.60
N PHE A 74 7.27 2.94 -2.11
CA PHE A 74 7.25 2.20 -3.37
C PHE A 74 6.17 2.76 -4.30
N ASP A 75 6.56 3.28 -5.45
CA ASP A 75 5.62 3.79 -6.45
C ASP A 75 5.53 2.78 -7.62
N VAL A 76 4.35 2.17 -7.81
CA VAL A 76 4.13 1.16 -8.86
C VAL A 76 4.06 1.84 -10.22
N ALA A 77 5.08 1.57 -11.04
CA ALA A 77 5.41 2.35 -12.22
C ALA A 77 5.63 1.44 -13.46
N THR A 78 4.84 0.37 -13.58
CA THR A 78 4.81 -0.46 -14.79
C THR A 78 4.23 0.35 -15.96
N LEU A 79 5.02 0.52 -17.03
CA LEU A 79 4.57 1.24 -18.22
C LEU A 79 3.43 0.46 -18.89
N GLN A 80 2.36 1.19 -19.23
CA GLN A 80 1.11 0.68 -19.82
C GLN A 80 0.71 1.52 -21.04
N CYS A 81 1.70 2.08 -21.74
CA CYS A 81 1.48 2.99 -22.86
C CYS A 81 0.96 2.26 -24.12
N ASN A 82 0.16 2.98 -24.90
CA ASN A 82 -0.20 2.59 -26.26
C ASN A 82 1.04 2.60 -27.20
N PRO A 83 0.91 2.18 -28.48
CA PRO A 83 2.04 2.17 -29.43
C PRO A 83 2.64 3.55 -29.79
N THR A 84 2.00 4.67 -29.46
CA THR A 84 2.56 6.02 -29.71
C THR A 84 3.41 6.52 -28.53
N GLY A 85 3.42 5.81 -27.39
CA GLY A 85 4.17 6.19 -26.19
C GLY A 85 3.59 7.42 -25.46
N GLN A 86 2.37 7.83 -25.81
CA GLN A 86 1.67 8.99 -25.25
C GLN A 86 0.26 8.60 -24.82
N CYS A 87 -0.18 9.03 -23.64
CA CYS A 87 -1.57 8.83 -23.24
C CYS A 87 -2.47 9.85 -23.94
N SER A 88 -3.26 9.39 -24.91
CA SER A 88 -4.28 10.20 -25.60
C SER A 88 -5.39 10.67 -24.66
N GLY A 89 -5.51 10.05 -23.49
CA GLY A 89 -6.60 10.24 -22.54
C GLY A 89 -7.67 9.18 -22.73
N ALA A 90 -7.95 8.76 -23.97
CA ALA A 90 -8.95 7.74 -24.29
C ALA A 90 -8.60 6.31 -23.82
N GLU A 91 -7.43 6.08 -23.22
CA GLU A 91 -7.08 4.79 -22.63
C GLU A 91 -7.70 4.59 -21.24
N ASP A 92 -8.26 3.40 -20.98
CA ASP A 92 -8.65 2.95 -19.62
C ASP A 92 -7.44 2.66 -18.72
N LYS A 93 -6.27 2.41 -19.32
CA LYS A 93 -4.99 2.23 -18.63
C LYS A 93 -3.89 2.89 -19.45
N CYS A 94 -3.21 3.87 -18.86
CA CYS A 94 -2.01 4.46 -19.47
C CYS A 94 -1.05 5.07 -18.45
N LEU A 95 0.14 4.47 -18.36
CA LEU A 95 1.33 5.04 -17.75
C LEU A 95 2.43 5.12 -18.81
N CYS A 96 2.76 6.34 -19.26
CA CYS A 96 3.81 6.60 -20.25
C CYS A 96 5.13 7.04 -19.58
N LEU A 97 6.19 7.23 -20.37
CA LEU A 97 7.47 7.74 -19.87
C LEU A 97 7.36 9.12 -19.17
N PRO A 98 6.52 10.09 -19.60
CA PRO A 98 6.31 11.33 -18.84
C PRO A 98 5.69 11.08 -17.47
N ASP A 99 4.68 10.21 -17.37
CA ASP A 99 4.03 9.81 -16.12
C ASP A 99 5.04 9.10 -15.18
N PHE A 100 5.82 8.15 -15.72
CA PHE A 100 6.90 7.47 -15.01
C PHE A 100 7.94 8.45 -14.47
N SER A 101 8.39 9.38 -15.31
CA SER A 101 9.37 10.42 -14.93
C SER A 101 8.77 11.38 -13.90
N ALA A 102 7.46 11.63 -13.95
CA ALA A 102 6.76 12.41 -12.96
C ALA A 102 6.54 11.68 -11.62
N LEU A 103 6.58 10.36 -11.56
CA LEU A 103 6.71 9.62 -10.28
C LEU A 103 8.17 9.64 -9.80
N ALA A 104 9.11 9.29 -10.68
CA ALA A 104 10.53 9.21 -10.36
C ALA A 104 11.18 10.55 -9.96
N ALA A 105 10.60 11.71 -10.32
CA ALA A 105 11.13 13.03 -9.96
C ALA A 105 10.91 13.45 -8.47
N LEU A 106 10.92 12.49 -7.54
CA LEU A 106 11.20 12.66 -6.12
C LEU A 106 12.33 11.69 -5.78
N PRO A 107 13.50 12.11 -5.27
CA PRO A 107 14.60 11.19 -4.94
C PRO A 107 14.34 10.40 -3.65
N GLY A 108 15.16 9.39 -3.39
CA GLY A 108 15.21 8.65 -2.11
C GLY A 108 14.14 7.57 -1.91
N HIS A 109 13.51 7.06 -2.97
CA HIS A 109 12.49 5.99 -2.88
C HIS A 109 12.65 4.91 -3.97
N PHE A 110 11.68 3.99 -4.04
CA PHE A 110 11.69 2.84 -4.95
C PHE A 110 10.61 2.92 -6.03
N LEU A 111 10.98 2.64 -7.28
CA LEU A 111 10.05 2.48 -8.40
C LEU A 111 9.82 0.99 -8.65
N ALA A 112 8.61 0.50 -8.38
CA ALA A 112 8.27 -0.91 -8.56
C ALA A 112 7.89 -1.19 -10.03
N VAL A 113 8.70 -2.01 -10.70
CA VAL A 113 8.69 -2.21 -12.17
C VAL A 113 8.91 -3.67 -12.54
N SER A 114 8.69 -4.02 -13.81
CA SER A 114 8.88 -5.37 -14.33
C SER A 114 10.23 -5.61 -15.01
N SER A 115 11.03 -4.57 -15.26
CA SER A 115 12.35 -4.68 -15.90
C SER A 115 13.26 -3.46 -15.70
N ASP A 116 14.55 -3.63 -15.97
CA ASP A 116 15.57 -2.58 -15.89
C ASP A 116 15.62 -1.59 -17.07
N LYS A 117 14.68 -1.68 -18.03
CA LYS A 117 14.58 -0.77 -19.19
C LYS A 117 14.63 0.72 -18.83
N ASN A 118 14.11 1.09 -17.66
CA ASN A 118 14.10 2.47 -17.16
C ASN A 118 15.14 2.73 -16.07
N LYS A 119 16.08 1.81 -15.78
CA LYS A 119 17.02 1.89 -14.65
C LYS A 119 17.85 3.17 -14.67
N SER A 120 18.31 3.61 -15.85
CA SER A 120 19.01 4.89 -16.02
C SER A 120 18.17 6.12 -15.62
N VAL A 121 16.85 6.10 -15.89
CA VAL A 121 15.92 7.18 -15.50
C VAL A 121 15.66 7.12 -13.99
N THR A 122 15.51 5.91 -13.43
CA THR A 122 15.30 5.70 -11.99
C THR A 122 16.52 6.16 -11.18
N TRP A 123 17.71 5.64 -11.48
CA TRP A 123 18.96 5.99 -10.81
C TRP A 123 19.35 7.46 -11.04
N GLY A 124 19.18 7.97 -12.26
CA GLY A 124 19.41 9.39 -12.60
C GLY A 124 18.48 10.37 -11.88
N SER A 125 17.34 9.90 -11.35
CA SER A 125 16.44 10.68 -10.51
C SER A 125 16.68 10.50 -9.00
N GLY A 126 17.76 9.80 -8.61
CA GLY A 126 18.11 9.54 -7.21
C GLY A 126 17.27 8.44 -6.54
N ASN A 127 16.75 7.49 -7.31
CA ASN A 127 15.91 6.39 -6.82
C ASN A 127 16.46 5.02 -7.20
N LEU A 128 15.87 3.96 -6.63
CA LEU A 128 16.17 2.57 -6.96
C LEU A 128 14.97 1.86 -7.57
N GLN A 129 15.23 0.70 -8.18
CA GLN A 129 14.16 -0.16 -8.67
C GLN A 129 13.71 -1.16 -7.59
N ALA A 130 12.47 -1.60 -7.68
CA ALA A 130 11.96 -2.80 -7.01
C ALA A 130 11.28 -3.70 -8.05
N VAL A 131 11.30 -5.02 -7.84
CA VAL A 131 10.61 -5.96 -8.72
C VAL A 131 9.12 -5.96 -8.39
N TYR A 132 8.26 -5.70 -9.37
CA TYR A 132 6.82 -5.89 -9.24
C TYR A 132 6.41 -7.30 -9.69
N ILE A 133 5.60 -7.99 -8.86
CA ILE A 133 5.03 -9.31 -9.15
C ILE A 133 3.50 -9.18 -9.18
N ASP A 134 2.93 -9.33 -10.37
CA ASP A 134 1.50 -9.30 -10.67
C ASP A 134 0.81 -10.67 -10.57
N ASP A 135 1.58 -11.74 -10.71
CA ASP A 135 1.10 -13.10 -11.00
C ASP A 135 1.22 -14.08 -9.81
N MET A 136 1.24 -13.57 -8.58
CA MET A 136 1.43 -14.36 -7.35
C MET A 136 0.40 -15.51 -7.18
N ASN A 137 -0.83 -15.30 -7.63
CA ASN A 137 -1.91 -16.29 -7.52
C ASN A 137 -1.82 -17.41 -8.58
N THR A 138 -1.04 -17.21 -9.64
CA THR A 138 -0.90 -18.15 -10.76
C THR A 138 -0.12 -19.39 -10.33
N ASP A 139 -0.71 -20.56 -10.58
CA ASP A 139 -0.17 -21.89 -10.26
C ASP A 139 0.23 -22.09 -8.80
N TRP A 140 -0.50 -21.48 -7.85
CA TRP A 140 -0.18 -21.55 -6.42
C TRP A 140 -0.03 -22.97 -5.85
N LYS A 141 -0.68 -23.96 -6.47
CA LYS A 141 -0.57 -25.39 -6.11
C LYS A 141 0.82 -25.99 -6.34
N LEU A 142 1.74 -25.29 -7.05
CA LEU A 142 3.16 -25.65 -7.15
C LEU A 142 3.92 -25.45 -5.82
N GLY A 143 3.35 -24.73 -4.85
CA GLY A 143 3.98 -24.45 -3.55
C GLY A 143 4.86 -23.20 -3.56
N GLY A 144 4.98 -22.56 -2.39
CA GLY A 144 5.59 -21.23 -2.27
C GLY A 144 7.07 -21.19 -2.64
N VAL A 145 7.81 -22.26 -2.36
CA VAL A 145 9.22 -22.41 -2.72
C VAL A 145 9.41 -22.37 -4.25
N ALA A 146 8.60 -23.14 -4.99
CA ALA A 146 8.66 -23.17 -6.46
C ALA A 146 8.23 -21.82 -7.06
N ARG A 147 7.22 -21.16 -6.48
CA ARG A 147 6.79 -19.81 -6.87
C ARG A 147 7.89 -18.76 -6.63
N ALA A 148 8.65 -18.86 -5.54
CA ALA A 148 9.77 -17.96 -5.25
C ALA A 148 10.94 -18.17 -6.22
N ASP A 149 11.27 -19.43 -6.52
CA ASP A 149 12.30 -19.79 -7.52
C ASP A 149 11.91 -19.28 -8.92
N ALA A 150 10.66 -19.47 -9.33
CA ALA A 150 10.13 -18.96 -10.59
C ALA A 150 10.10 -17.41 -10.65
N ALA A 151 9.72 -16.75 -9.55
CA ALA A 151 9.73 -15.29 -9.45
C ALA A 151 11.13 -14.70 -9.56
N LEU A 152 12.13 -15.31 -8.89
CA LEU A 152 13.52 -14.89 -9.05
C LEU A 152 14.06 -15.17 -10.46
N ALA A 153 13.65 -16.27 -11.10
CA ALA A 153 14.01 -16.55 -12.50
C ALA A 153 13.38 -15.55 -13.49
N LYS A 154 12.13 -15.12 -13.26
CA LYS A 154 11.45 -14.02 -13.98
C LYS A 154 12.23 -12.71 -13.78
N ALA A 155 12.60 -12.38 -12.55
CA ALA A 155 13.38 -11.19 -12.23
C ALA A 155 14.79 -11.19 -12.85
N LYS A 156 15.53 -12.30 -12.81
CA LYS A 156 16.86 -12.42 -13.47
C LYS A 156 16.82 -12.21 -14.98
N LYS A 157 15.68 -12.45 -15.64
CA LYS A 157 15.47 -12.15 -17.07
C LYS A 157 15.04 -10.69 -17.31
N GLY A 158 14.28 -10.10 -16.40
CA GLY A 158 13.82 -8.71 -16.49
C GLY A 158 14.86 -7.67 -16.07
N PHE A 159 15.83 -8.06 -15.23
CA PHE A 159 16.84 -7.17 -14.65
C PHE A 159 18.28 -7.71 -14.84
N PRO A 160 18.77 -7.89 -16.09
CA PRO A 160 20.16 -8.27 -16.36
C PRO A 160 21.21 -7.31 -15.76
N CYS A 161 20.86 -6.03 -15.55
CA CYS A 161 21.70 -5.03 -14.88
C CYS A 161 21.72 -5.15 -13.34
N GLY A 162 21.51 -6.35 -12.79
CA GLY A 162 21.39 -6.61 -11.35
C GLY A 162 19.95 -6.61 -10.86
N VAL A 163 19.57 -7.64 -10.10
CA VAL A 163 18.21 -7.86 -9.59
C VAL A 163 18.00 -7.12 -8.26
N PRO A 164 16.99 -6.23 -8.14
CA PRO A 164 16.72 -5.47 -6.93
C PRO A 164 16.67 -6.27 -5.63
N LYS A 165 16.91 -5.59 -4.50
CA LYS A 165 16.74 -6.15 -3.15
C LYS A 165 15.26 -6.35 -2.80
N TRP A 166 14.41 -5.45 -3.28
CA TRP A 166 12.99 -5.37 -2.94
C TRP A 166 12.08 -5.98 -4.00
N PHE A 167 11.07 -6.72 -3.53
CA PHE A 167 10.04 -7.38 -4.33
C PHE A 167 8.66 -6.98 -3.79
N LEU A 168 7.93 -6.19 -4.58
CA LEU A 168 6.56 -5.80 -4.32
C LEU A 168 5.62 -6.80 -4.99
N VAL A 169 4.92 -7.58 -4.16
CA VAL A 169 3.99 -8.62 -4.59
C VAL A 169 2.58 -8.06 -4.52
N ASN A 170 1.88 -8.06 -5.65
CA ASN A 170 0.48 -7.66 -5.77
C ASN A 170 -0.46 -8.65 -5.05
N GLU A 171 -1.74 -8.29 -4.96
CA GLU A 171 -2.74 -8.91 -4.07
C GLU A 171 -2.68 -10.44 -3.95
N ILE A 172 -2.64 -10.92 -2.71
CA ILE A 172 -2.95 -12.33 -2.41
C ILE A 172 -4.46 -12.55 -2.48
N SER A 173 -4.91 -13.68 -2.99
CA SER A 173 -6.35 -13.95 -3.18
C SER A 173 -7.15 -13.79 -1.88
N PRO A 174 -8.13 -12.85 -1.81
CA PRO A 174 -8.86 -12.55 -0.58
C PRO A 174 -9.73 -13.71 -0.10
N SER A 175 -10.23 -14.52 -1.04
CA SER A 175 -11.04 -15.71 -0.76
C SER A 175 -10.16 -16.87 -0.27
N MET A 176 -9.10 -17.21 -1.00
CA MET A 176 -8.23 -18.34 -0.65
C MET A 176 -7.44 -18.09 0.65
N TRP A 177 -7.00 -16.86 0.93
CA TRP A 177 -6.38 -16.56 2.22
C TRP A 177 -7.37 -16.74 3.39
N LYS A 178 -8.65 -16.38 3.22
CA LYS A 178 -9.67 -16.63 4.25
C LYS A 178 -9.90 -18.13 4.47
N SER A 179 -10.19 -18.90 3.41
CA SER A 179 -10.69 -20.28 3.55
C SER A 179 -9.63 -21.39 3.55
N LEU A 180 -8.47 -21.24 2.89
CA LEU A 180 -7.55 -22.35 2.63
C LEU A 180 -6.23 -22.24 3.44
N PRO A 181 -6.00 -23.12 4.45
CA PRO A 181 -4.71 -23.20 5.16
C PRO A 181 -3.51 -23.41 4.23
N GLU A 182 -3.70 -24.18 3.16
CA GLU A 182 -2.66 -24.54 2.19
C GLU A 182 -2.23 -23.32 1.38
N TYR A 183 -3.17 -22.45 1.03
CA TYR A 183 -2.88 -21.18 0.35
C TYR A 183 -2.14 -20.20 1.29
N ARG A 184 -2.53 -20.14 2.58
CA ARG A 184 -1.78 -19.35 3.56
C ARG A 184 -0.35 -19.86 3.72
N LYS A 185 -0.16 -21.18 3.79
CA LYS A 185 1.17 -21.81 3.80
C LYS A 185 1.96 -21.49 2.54
N PHE A 186 1.33 -21.52 1.35
CA PHE A 186 1.95 -21.15 0.08
C PHE A 186 2.52 -19.72 0.10
N VAL A 187 1.77 -18.72 0.57
CA VAL A 187 2.24 -17.33 0.68
C VAL A 187 3.39 -17.21 1.69
N ILE A 188 3.31 -17.90 2.82
CA ILE A 188 4.36 -17.94 3.86
C ILE A 188 5.64 -18.59 3.34
N ASP A 189 5.54 -19.76 2.69
CA ASP A 189 6.68 -20.50 2.11
C ASP A 189 7.38 -19.67 1.02
N PHE A 190 6.62 -18.89 0.23
CA PHE A 190 7.16 -17.96 -0.75
C PHE A 190 7.99 -16.86 -0.07
N ALA A 191 7.39 -16.14 0.89
CA ALA A 191 8.07 -15.05 1.59
C ALA A 191 9.31 -15.54 2.35
N LYS A 192 9.19 -16.68 3.03
CA LYS A 192 10.28 -17.37 3.72
C LYS A 192 11.42 -17.71 2.77
N THR A 193 11.10 -18.26 1.59
CA THR A 193 12.10 -18.58 0.56
C THR A 193 12.80 -17.31 0.05
N MET A 194 12.05 -16.26 -0.29
CA MET A 194 12.61 -14.99 -0.77
C MET A 194 13.58 -14.37 0.24
N LYS A 195 13.22 -14.35 1.54
CA LYS A 195 14.11 -13.83 2.59
C LYS A 195 15.30 -14.76 2.87
N GLN A 196 15.06 -16.05 3.15
CA GLN A 196 16.09 -16.96 3.69
C GLN A 196 17.00 -17.58 2.61
N LYS A 197 16.48 -17.89 1.42
CA LYS A 197 17.26 -18.51 0.33
C LYS A 197 17.94 -17.46 -0.56
N TYR A 198 17.35 -16.27 -0.67
CA TYR A 198 17.74 -15.26 -1.66
C TYR A 198 18.06 -13.87 -1.10
N GLY A 199 17.91 -13.62 0.21
CA GLY A 199 18.22 -12.33 0.84
C GLY A 199 17.34 -11.17 0.35
N LYS A 200 16.20 -11.46 -0.28
CA LYS A 200 15.32 -10.44 -0.87
C LYS A 200 14.19 -10.07 0.10
N ALA A 201 13.90 -8.78 0.18
CA ALA A 201 12.84 -8.23 1.02
C ALA A 201 11.53 -8.18 0.24
N THR A 202 10.47 -8.80 0.76
CA THR A 202 9.14 -8.82 0.14
C THR A 202 8.16 -7.89 0.85
N VAL A 203 7.38 -7.16 0.07
CA VAL A 203 6.15 -6.50 0.53
C VAL A 203 4.99 -7.24 -0.13
N VAL A 204 4.11 -7.86 0.66
CA VAL A 204 2.97 -8.64 0.16
C VAL A 204 1.69 -7.84 0.34
N ALA A 205 1.06 -7.45 -0.77
CA ALA A 205 -0.22 -6.76 -0.77
C ALA A 205 -1.34 -7.69 -0.25
N ALA A 206 -2.11 -7.19 0.71
CA ALA A 206 -3.18 -7.89 1.38
C ALA A 206 -4.49 -7.14 1.14
N PRO A 207 -5.43 -7.67 0.32
CA PRO A 207 -6.70 -7.04 -0.03
C PRO A 207 -7.74 -7.13 1.10
N PHE A 208 -7.35 -6.63 2.28
CA PHE A 208 -8.18 -6.53 3.47
C PHE A 208 -7.89 -5.20 4.18
N GLN A 209 -8.82 -4.25 4.11
CA GLN A 209 -8.72 -3.01 4.87
C GLN A 209 -8.61 -3.29 6.38
N THR A 210 -9.27 -4.34 6.89
CA THR A 210 -9.16 -4.81 8.29
C THR A 210 -9.19 -6.33 8.37
N VAL A 211 -8.57 -6.91 9.40
CA VAL A 211 -8.53 -8.37 9.63
C VAL A 211 -9.07 -8.78 10.99
N ALA A 212 -9.84 -9.87 11.03
CA ALA A 212 -10.38 -10.45 12.27
C ALA A 212 -9.89 -11.89 12.56
N ALA A 213 -9.41 -12.61 11.54
CA ALA A 213 -9.04 -14.04 11.61
C ALA A 213 -7.60 -14.29 11.11
N ASN A 214 -7.16 -15.56 11.18
CA ASN A 214 -5.89 -16.07 10.65
C ASN A 214 -4.63 -15.39 11.24
N GLY A 215 -4.68 -14.96 12.52
CA GLY A 215 -3.60 -14.20 13.17
C GLY A 215 -2.26 -14.93 13.26
N GLU A 216 -2.26 -16.25 13.45
CA GLU A 216 -1.05 -17.08 13.38
C GLU A 216 -0.38 -16.99 12.01
N SER A 217 -1.17 -17.08 10.93
CA SER A 217 -0.66 -16.99 9.54
C SER A 217 -0.15 -15.58 9.20
N TRP A 218 -0.80 -14.53 9.71
CA TRP A 218 -0.30 -13.15 9.59
C TRP A 218 1.01 -12.95 10.36
N THR A 219 1.11 -13.48 11.58
CA THR A 219 2.29 -13.36 12.43
C THR A 219 3.47 -14.17 11.87
N GLU A 220 3.24 -15.36 11.30
CA GLU A 220 4.27 -16.14 10.61
C GLU A 220 4.74 -15.45 9.32
N LEU A 221 3.82 -14.88 8.51
CA LEU A 221 4.18 -14.11 7.32
C LEU A 221 5.07 -12.90 7.67
N ALA A 222 4.75 -12.17 8.75
CA ALA A 222 5.47 -10.99 9.21
C ALA A 222 6.93 -11.25 9.66
N LYS A 223 7.34 -12.52 9.86
CA LYS A 223 8.74 -12.88 10.11
C LYS A 223 9.60 -12.74 8.85
N TYR A 224 9.00 -12.93 7.68
CA TYR A 224 9.70 -13.01 6.40
C TYR A 224 9.35 -11.88 5.41
N ALA A 225 8.16 -11.30 5.50
CA ALA A 225 7.69 -10.22 4.64
C ALA A 225 7.21 -9.00 5.45
N PHE A 226 7.14 -7.85 4.77
CA PHE A 226 6.25 -6.76 5.14
C PHE A 226 4.87 -7.03 4.54
N ILE A 227 3.81 -6.62 5.23
CA ILE A 227 2.42 -6.75 4.77
C ILE A 227 1.95 -5.37 4.33
N GLY A 228 1.61 -5.22 3.05
CA GLY A 228 0.98 -4.03 2.51
C GLY A 228 -0.53 -4.10 2.71
N ILE A 229 -1.05 -3.34 3.67
CA ILE A 229 -2.49 -3.30 3.95
C ILE A 229 -3.17 -2.46 2.87
N GLU A 230 -4.03 -3.07 2.07
CA GLU A 230 -4.84 -2.37 1.08
C GLU A 230 -6.02 -1.67 1.78
N SER A 231 -5.79 -0.42 2.18
CA SER A 231 -6.75 0.44 2.89
C SER A 231 -7.12 1.62 2.00
N TYR A 232 -7.69 1.34 0.83
CA TYR A 232 -7.98 2.34 -0.18
C TYR A 232 -9.04 3.34 0.31
N LEU A 233 -8.66 4.62 0.45
CA LEU A 233 -9.61 5.71 0.69
C LEU A 233 -9.90 6.42 -0.62
N SER A 234 -11.09 6.19 -1.17
CA SER A 234 -11.51 6.77 -2.44
C SER A 234 -11.63 8.30 -2.39
N GLY A 235 -11.45 8.94 -3.55
CA GLY A 235 -11.65 10.38 -3.71
C GLY A 235 -13.06 10.83 -3.31
N LYS A 236 -14.07 9.97 -3.51
CA LYS A 236 -15.46 10.25 -3.11
C LYS A 236 -15.67 10.11 -1.60
N GLU A 237 -15.22 9.03 -0.96
CA GLU A 237 -15.42 8.87 0.49
C GLU A 237 -14.68 9.95 1.30
N ILE A 238 -13.50 10.38 0.84
CA ILE A 238 -12.78 11.53 1.43
C ILE A 238 -13.58 12.83 1.22
N LYS A 239 -14.15 13.05 0.04
CA LYS A 239 -14.97 14.25 -0.27
C LYS A 239 -16.28 14.28 0.53
N ASP A 240 -17.00 13.17 0.57
CA ASP A 240 -18.25 13.01 1.32
C ASP A 240 -17.99 13.20 2.83
N SER A 241 -16.81 12.79 3.32
CA SER A 241 -16.30 13.06 4.67
C SER A 241 -15.74 14.48 4.87
N GLY A 242 -16.12 15.42 4.01
CA GLY A 242 -15.73 16.84 4.10
C GLY A 242 -14.23 17.12 3.94
N PHE A 243 -13.47 16.22 3.32
CA PHE A 243 -12.00 16.21 3.31
C PHE A 243 -11.37 16.16 4.72
N SER A 244 -12.05 15.52 5.68
CA SER A 244 -11.59 15.41 7.07
C SER A 244 -10.30 14.58 7.21
N LEU A 245 -9.25 15.24 7.71
CA LEU A 245 -7.99 14.60 8.08
C LEU A 245 -8.19 13.55 9.19
N ALA A 246 -8.99 13.88 10.20
CA ALA A 246 -9.29 12.99 11.32
C ALA A 246 -10.07 11.74 10.90
N TRP A 247 -10.95 11.85 9.89
CA TRP A 247 -11.61 10.69 9.30
C TRP A 247 -10.62 9.79 8.56
N CYS A 248 -9.75 10.37 7.70
CA CYS A 248 -8.73 9.58 7.01
C CYS A 248 -7.78 8.89 8.00
N GLN A 249 -7.38 9.58 9.08
CA GLN A 249 -6.58 9.02 10.16
C GLN A 249 -7.30 7.88 10.88
N SER A 250 -8.60 7.99 11.16
CA SER A 250 -9.35 6.93 11.85
C SER A 250 -9.51 5.67 11.00
N GLN A 251 -9.71 5.80 9.67
CA GLN A 251 -9.75 4.64 8.78
C GLN A 251 -8.40 3.91 8.75
N TYR A 252 -7.30 4.64 8.50
CA TYR A 252 -5.96 4.05 8.48
C TYR A 252 -5.52 3.48 9.84
N ALA A 253 -5.90 4.12 10.95
CA ALA A 253 -5.63 3.60 12.29
C ALA A 253 -6.43 2.32 12.58
N ALA A 254 -7.70 2.24 12.19
CA ALA A 254 -8.50 1.02 12.29
C ALA A 254 -7.88 -0.14 11.48
N SER A 255 -7.41 0.15 10.26
CA SER A 255 -6.66 -0.79 9.44
C SER A 255 -5.42 -1.32 10.15
N LEU A 256 -4.49 -0.42 10.54
CA LEU A 256 -3.25 -0.78 11.23
C LEU A 256 -3.52 -1.58 12.51
N ASN A 257 -4.43 -1.09 13.36
CA ASN A 257 -4.73 -1.69 14.66
C ASN A 257 -5.35 -3.08 14.52
N SER A 258 -6.12 -3.35 13.45
CA SER A 258 -6.68 -4.69 13.23
C SER A 258 -5.60 -5.77 13.03
N TYR A 259 -4.53 -5.44 12.30
CA TYR A 259 -3.38 -6.34 12.11
C TYR A 259 -2.53 -6.47 13.39
N MET A 260 -2.31 -5.36 14.11
CA MET A 260 -1.61 -5.38 15.40
C MET A 260 -2.38 -6.24 16.43
N ALA A 261 -3.70 -6.15 16.47
CA ALA A 261 -4.58 -6.98 17.30
C ALA A 261 -4.58 -8.47 16.90
N ARG A 262 -3.94 -8.85 15.78
CA ARG A 262 -3.67 -10.24 15.35
C ARG A 262 -2.21 -10.67 15.53
N GLY A 263 -1.38 -9.85 16.21
CA GLY A 263 0.01 -10.18 16.56
C GLY A 263 1.07 -9.61 15.62
N VAL A 264 0.69 -8.87 14.57
CA VAL A 264 1.67 -8.34 13.60
C VAL A 264 2.36 -7.07 14.15
N PRO A 265 3.70 -7.02 14.21
CA PRO A 265 4.42 -5.81 14.62
C PRO A 265 4.16 -4.64 13.67
N LYS A 266 3.95 -3.43 14.22
CA LYS A 266 3.78 -2.19 13.44
C LYS A 266 4.91 -1.96 12.42
N SER A 267 6.14 -2.35 12.76
CA SER A 267 7.34 -2.32 11.91
C SER A 267 7.29 -3.22 10.67
N ARG A 268 6.27 -4.07 10.53
CA ARG A 268 6.03 -4.93 9.35
C ARG A 268 4.78 -4.54 8.55
N LEU A 269 4.10 -3.44 8.90
CA LEU A 269 2.86 -3.00 8.26
C LEU A 269 3.09 -1.77 7.38
N PHE A 270 2.94 -1.92 6.08
CA PHE A 270 2.95 -0.82 5.09
C PHE A 270 1.51 -0.47 4.71
N LEU A 271 1.27 0.78 4.29
CA LEU A 271 0.00 1.17 3.68
C LEU A 271 0.06 1.04 2.15
N PHE A 272 -0.89 0.33 1.55
CA PHE A 272 -1.13 0.32 0.11
C PHE A 272 -2.26 1.32 -0.22
N GLU A 273 -2.04 2.22 -1.17
CA GLU A 273 -3.03 3.19 -1.62
C GLU A 273 -3.15 3.29 -3.15
N HIS A 274 -4.39 3.40 -3.65
CA HIS A 274 -4.71 3.33 -5.07
C HIS A 274 -4.90 4.74 -5.65
N PHE A 275 -4.17 5.09 -6.71
CA PHE A 275 -4.12 6.47 -7.24
C PHE A 275 -4.75 6.65 -8.63
N GLY A 276 -5.22 5.58 -9.27
CA GLY A 276 -5.85 5.65 -10.59
C GLY A 276 -7.06 6.58 -10.70
N ASN A 277 -7.26 7.13 -11.90
CA ASN A 277 -8.39 7.95 -12.29
C ASN A 277 -9.62 7.07 -12.59
N THR A 278 -10.14 6.44 -11.54
CA THR A 278 -11.30 5.53 -11.56
C THR A 278 -12.63 6.29 -11.68
N GLY A 279 -13.57 5.75 -12.47
CA GLY A 279 -14.92 6.27 -12.57
C GLY A 279 -15.85 5.78 -11.44
N THR A 280 -17.12 6.18 -11.49
CA THR A 280 -18.18 5.52 -10.70
C THR A 280 -18.63 4.30 -11.49
N VAL A 281 -17.98 3.16 -11.26
CA VAL A 281 -18.31 1.88 -11.92
C VAL A 281 -18.65 0.80 -10.89
N MET A 282 -19.41 -0.20 -11.34
CA MET A 282 -19.71 -1.40 -10.58
C MET A 282 -18.79 -2.51 -11.10
N ASP A 283 -17.87 -2.99 -10.28
CA ASP A 283 -17.07 -4.18 -10.57
C ASP A 283 -17.82 -5.41 -10.01
N ASN A 284 -18.19 -6.34 -10.90
CA ASN A 284 -18.98 -7.54 -10.55
C ASN A 284 -20.25 -7.24 -9.72
N GLY A 285 -20.87 -6.07 -9.94
CA GLY A 285 -22.07 -5.60 -9.21
C GLY A 285 -21.78 -4.89 -7.88
N ILE A 286 -20.51 -4.70 -7.51
CA ILE A 286 -20.06 -3.98 -6.31
C ILE A 286 -19.53 -2.60 -6.73
N ALA A 287 -19.99 -1.53 -6.09
CA ALA A 287 -19.46 -0.19 -6.34
C ALA A 287 -17.99 -0.11 -5.93
N ILE A 288 -17.09 0.25 -6.86
CA ILE A 288 -15.66 0.34 -6.55
C ILE A 288 -15.38 1.46 -5.54
N LYS A 289 -14.42 1.24 -4.64
CA LYS A 289 -14.09 2.13 -3.50
C LYS A 289 -12.61 2.52 -3.48
N TRP A 290 -12.03 2.81 -4.63
CA TRP A 290 -10.60 3.08 -4.75
C TRP A 290 -10.29 4.07 -5.88
N GLY A 291 -9.15 4.75 -5.77
CA GLY A 291 -8.76 5.82 -6.70
C GLY A 291 -9.68 7.04 -6.64
N ARG A 292 -9.75 7.77 -7.74
CA ARG A 292 -10.48 9.04 -7.87
C ARG A 292 -12.00 8.93 -7.73
N GLN A 293 -12.60 7.82 -8.13
CA GLN A 293 -14.05 7.54 -8.09
C GLN A 293 -14.91 8.74 -8.55
N ALA A 294 -14.67 9.22 -9.77
CA ALA A 294 -15.37 10.30 -10.46
C ALA A 294 -15.43 11.69 -9.78
N VAL A 295 -14.65 11.97 -8.73
CA VAL A 295 -14.58 13.36 -8.21
C VAL A 295 -13.86 14.31 -9.18
N SER A 296 -14.08 15.62 -9.01
CA SER A 296 -13.41 16.64 -9.84
C SER A 296 -11.88 16.58 -9.67
N ALA A 297 -11.11 17.05 -10.65
CA ALA A 297 -9.65 17.08 -10.55
C ALA A 297 -9.19 17.87 -9.31
N ALA A 298 -9.82 19.02 -9.04
CA ALA A 298 -9.58 19.85 -7.85
C ALA A 298 -9.88 19.13 -6.53
N ASP A 299 -10.93 18.30 -6.48
CA ASP A 299 -11.23 17.48 -5.31
C ASP A 299 -10.26 16.30 -5.16
N TRP A 300 -9.78 15.74 -6.27
CA TRP A 300 -8.77 14.67 -6.24
C TRP A 300 -7.43 15.17 -5.72
N HIS A 301 -7.01 16.39 -6.07
CA HIS A 301 -5.85 17.04 -5.44
C HIS A 301 -5.99 17.15 -3.91
N LYS A 302 -7.17 17.57 -3.41
CA LYS A 302 -7.44 17.64 -1.95
C LYS A 302 -7.40 16.26 -1.31
N ALA A 303 -8.03 15.27 -1.95
CA ALA A 303 -8.07 13.89 -1.45
C ALA A 303 -6.67 13.29 -1.30
N ILE A 304 -5.81 13.46 -2.31
CA ILE A 304 -4.39 13.09 -2.24
C ILE A 304 -3.70 13.77 -1.05
N GLN A 305 -3.82 15.10 -0.92
CA GLN A 305 -3.16 15.86 0.16
C GLN A 305 -3.59 15.41 1.56
N VAL A 306 -4.91 15.25 1.79
CA VAL A 306 -5.43 14.89 3.11
C VAL A 306 -5.06 13.45 3.47
N ARG A 307 -5.20 12.50 2.54
CA ARG A 307 -4.92 11.09 2.81
C ARG A 307 -3.43 10.82 2.99
N SER A 308 -2.54 11.47 2.24
CA SER A 308 -1.09 11.38 2.48
C SER A 308 -0.68 11.93 3.85
N LYS A 309 -1.27 13.06 4.29
CA LYS A 309 -1.05 13.60 5.64
C LYS A 309 -1.53 12.65 6.73
N ALA A 310 -2.69 12.02 6.54
CA ALA A 310 -3.22 11.01 7.45
C ALA A 310 -2.32 9.77 7.54
N ALA A 311 -1.86 9.25 6.40
CA ALA A 311 -0.94 8.10 6.33
C ALA A 311 0.35 8.37 7.13
N ASN A 312 1.02 9.50 6.87
CA ASN A 312 2.23 9.92 7.61
C ASN A 312 1.96 10.05 9.11
N ALA A 313 0.79 10.55 9.52
CA ALA A 313 0.45 10.73 10.94
C ALA A 313 0.15 9.40 11.67
N VAL A 314 -0.42 8.41 10.98
CA VAL A 314 -0.63 7.05 11.55
C VAL A 314 0.70 6.29 11.64
N GLY A 315 1.67 6.60 10.77
CA GLY A 315 3.06 6.14 10.88
C GLY A 315 3.21 4.65 10.61
N PHE A 316 2.78 4.20 9.44
CA PHE A 316 3.11 2.86 8.91
C PHE A 316 4.64 2.70 8.79
N ALA A 317 5.12 1.46 8.63
CA ALA A 317 6.55 1.19 8.41
C ALA A 317 7.03 1.49 6.97
N GLY A 318 6.11 1.90 6.08
CA GLY A 318 6.34 2.19 4.68
C GLY A 318 5.02 2.46 3.94
N PHE A 319 5.13 2.86 2.68
CA PHE A 319 4.00 3.28 1.85
C PHE A 319 4.12 2.76 0.42
N VAL A 320 3.01 2.38 -0.19
CA VAL A 320 2.93 1.96 -1.60
C VAL A 320 1.87 2.76 -2.33
N SER A 321 2.24 3.42 -3.43
CA SER A 321 1.25 3.97 -4.37
C SER A 321 1.03 3.01 -5.54
N TYR A 322 -0.25 2.70 -5.80
CA TYR A 322 -0.68 1.68 -6.75
C TYR A 322 -1.60 2.23 -7.86
N ASP A 323 -1.57 1.52 -8.99
CA ASP A 323 -2.29 1.74 -10.24
C ASP A 323 -2.48 3.22 -10.64
N TRP A 324 -1.37 3.95 -10.73
CA TRP A 324 -1.31 5.25 -11.43
C TRP A 324 -1.66 5.15 -12.93
N GLY A 325 -1.63 3.95 -13.50
CA GLY A 325 -1.99 3.69 -14.89
C GLY A 325 -3.49 3.70 -15.13
N ALA A 326 -4.31 3.20 -14.19
CA ALA A 326 -5.77 3.19 -14.33
C ALA A 326 -6.35 4.58 -14.58
N ASN A 327 -7.15 4.67 -15.64
CA ASN A 327 -7.58 5.91 -16.27
C ASN A 327 -9.00 5.83 -16.88
N GLY A 328 -9.90 5.03 -16.31
CA GLY A 328 -11.31 4.92 -16.74
C GLY A 328 -12.19 6.17 -16.57
N LEU A 329 -11.61 7.33 -16.23
CA LEU A 329 -12.21 8.67 -16.38
C LEU A 329 -11.67 9.42 -17.61
N HIS A 330 -10.81 8.78 -18.39
CA HIS A 330 -10.10 9.33 -19.54
C HIS A 330 -9.35 10.65 -19.25
N ALA A 331 -8.70 10.72 -18.08
CA ALA A 331 -8.04 11.95 -17.62
C ALA A 331 -6.85 12.32 -18.53
N PRO A 332 -6.75 13.57 -19.02
CA PRO A 332 -5.63 14.03 -19.83
C PRO A 332 -4.27 13.85 -19.12
N GLN A 333 -3.18 13.72 -19.87
CA GLN A 333 -1.86 13.56 -19.27
C GLN A 333 -1.47 14.75 -18.38
N ALA A 334 -1.88 15.98 -18.71
CA ALA A 334 -1.65 17.15 -17.87
C ALA A 334 -2.23 17.01 -16.45
N ASP A 335 -3.47 16.52 -16.33
CA ASP A 335 -4.12 16.24 -15.04
C ASP A 335 -3.33 15.20 -14.24
N ARG A 336 -2.97 14.07 -14.86
CA ARG A 336 -2.24 12.98 -14.19
C ARG A 336 -0.86 13.42 -13.69
N LEU A 337 -0.11 14.16 -14.51
CA LEU A 337 1.16 14.78 -14.12
C LEU A 337 0.98 15.75 -12.94
N ALA A 338 -0.13 16.50 -12.89
CA ALA A 338 -0.45 17.39 -11.77
C ALA A 338 -0.82 16.62 -10.49
N PHE A 339 -1.54 15.49 -10.58
CA PHE A 339 -1.82 14.61 -9.45
C PHE A 339 -0.52 13.99 -8.89
N MET A 340 0.37 13.50 -9.76
CA MET A 340 1.70 12.97 -9.38
C MET A 340 2.59 14.03 -8.74
N LYS A 341 2.59 15.27 -9.27
CA LYS A 341 3.26 16.42 -8.64
C LYS A 341 2.70 16.73 -7.25
N THR A 342 1.38 16.63 -7.07
CA THR A 342 0.71 16.86 -5.78
C THR A 342 1.10 15.80 -4.76
N TYR A 343 1.10 14.53 -5.17
CA TYR A 343 1.50 13.37 -4.38
C TYR A 343 2.97 13.44 -3.93
N ARG A 344 3.91 13.76 -4.83
CA ARG A 344 5.32 14.01 -4.46
C ARG A 344 5.53 15.18 -3.51
N GLY A 345 4.63 16.16 -3.51
CA GLY A 345 4.63 17.28 -2.56
C GLY A 345 4.17 16.91 -1.14
N GLN A 346 3.79 15.66 -0.87
CA GLN A 346 3.38 15.20 0.47
C GLN A 346 4.49 14.38 1.13
N LYS A 347 4.71 14.60 2.43
CA LYS A 347 5.41 13.62 3.26
C LYS A 347 4.51 12.41 3.49
N LEU A 348 5.10 11.23 3.44
CA LEU A 348 4.49 9.91 3.63
C LEU A 348 5.27 9.13 4.71
N PRO A 349 4.75 7.99 5.19
CA PRO A 349 5.49 7.05 6.03
C PRO A 349 6.86 6.67 5.45
#